data_AF-A0A2R5FEM9-F1
#
_entry.id   AF-A0A2R5FEM9-F1
#
_cell.length_a   1.000
_cell.length_b   1.000
_cell.length_c   1.000
_cell.angle_alpha   90.00
_cell.angle_beta   90.00
_cell.angle_gamma   90.00
#
_symmetry.space_group_name_H-M   'P 1'
#
loop_
_entity.id
_entity.type
_entity.pdbx_description
1 polymer ?
#
loop_
_entity_poly.entity_id
_entity_poly.type
_entity_poly.pdbx_seq_one_letter_code
_entity_poly.pdbx_strand_id
1 'polypeptide(L)'
;MKSTLAICLFTISALLVPVAGYSADTDNHESAKTFVKDSVITTKIKAKFAKDKGVSAMHIKVDTDSAGVVQLSGKAKSQAEIDRAVELAKSVEGVTSVDNRITLDMAH
;
A
#
# COMPACT_ATOMS: atom_id res chain seq x y z
N MET A 1 -11.82 18.40 -4.63
CA MET A 1 -10.57 18.83 -3.96
C MET A 1 -10.78 18.75 -2.45
N LYS A 2 -10.03 17.89 -1.75
CA LYS A 2 -9.75 17.95 -0.30
C LYS A 2 -9.06 16.66 0.16
N SER A 3 -7.75 16.66 0.00
CA SER A 3 -6.78 15.72 0.57
C SER A 3 -6.56 16.04 2.05
N THR A 4 -6.52 15.03 2.92
CA THR A 4 -6.08 15.20 4.31
C THR A 4 -5.02 14.15 4.63
N LEU A 5 -3.79 14.58 4.40
CA LEU A 5 -2.54 14.06 4.92
C LEU A 5 -2.46 14.50 6.39
N ALA A 6 -2.41 13.58 7.35
CA ALA A 6 -2.23 13.90 8.76
C ALA A 6 -1.06 13.09 9.33
N ILE A 7 0.11 13.74 9.27
CA ILE A 7 1.31 13.44 10.06
C ILE A 7 1.19 14.31 11.31
N CYS A 8 1.37 13.72 12.52
CA CYS A 8 1.62 14.30 13.85
C CYS A 8 1.01 13.31 14.88
N LEU A 9 1.59 12.94 16.03
CA LEU A 9 2.65 13.53 16.83
C LEU A 9 3.13 12.46 17.83
N PHE A 10 4.44 12.31 17.98
CA PHE A 10 5.07 11.55 19.05
C PHE A 10 5.08 12.45 20.30
N THR A 11 4.18 12.26 21.27
CA THR A 11 4.38 12.81 22.63
C THR A 11 3.79 11.89 23.70
N ILE A 12 4.71 11.40 24.52
CA ILE A 12 4.52 10.65 25.76
C ILE A 12 3.85 11.55 26.81
N SER A 13 2.75 11.12 27.41
CA SER A 13 2.41 11.48 28.79
C SER A 13 1.33 10.54 29.35
N ALA A 14 1.73 9.81 30.39
CA ALA A 14 0.86 8.98 31.21
C ALA A 14 -0.08 9.85 32.06
N LEU A 15 -1.37 9.54 32.11
CA LEU A 15 -2.12 9.54 33.37
C LEU A 15 -3.44 8.76 33.25
N LEU A 16 -3.69 8.02 34.32
CA LEU A 16 -4.79 7.13 34.64
C LEU A 16 -6.18 7.81 34.60
N VAL A 17 -7.14 7.21 33.89
CA VAL A 17 -8.58 7.38 34.17
C VAL A 17 -9.30 6.03 33.97
N PRO A 18 -9.87 5.40 35.02
CA PRO A 18 -10.80 4.29 34.87
C PRO A 18 -12.22 4.86 34.83
N VAL A 19 -12.82 4.94 33.65
CA VAL A 19 -14.26 5.22 33.54
C VAL A 19 -14.93 4.12 32.74
N ALA A 20 -15.86 3.45 33.40
CA ALA A 20 -16.76 2.45 32.84
C ALA A 20 -17.58 3.08 31.71
N GLY A 21 -17.67 2.39 30.57
CA GLY A 21 -18.60 2.74 29.50
C GLY A 21 -17.97 2.85 28.12
N TYR A 22 -17.51 1.74 27.57
CA TYR A 22 -17.61 1.48 26.14
C TYR A 22 -17.72 -0.03 25.98
N SER A 23 -18.93 -0.50 25.70
CA SER A 23 -19.10 -1.82 25.10
C SER A 23 -18.28 -1.80 23.81
N ALA A 24 -17.14 -2.46 23.84
CA ALA A 24 -16.33 -2.73 22.69
C ALA A 24 -17.06 -3.80 21.85
N ASP A 25 -18.10 -3.41 21.12
CA ASP A 25 -18.49 -4.17 19.94
C ASP A 25 -17.43 -3.89 18.89
N THR A 26 -16.42 -4.75 18.94
CA THR A 26 -15.27 -4.75 18.07
C THR A 26 -15.63 -5.66 16.90
N ASP A 27 -16.24 -5.08 15.87
CA ASP A 27 -16.32 -5.63 14.52
C ASP A 27 -14.91 -5.65 13.86
N ASN A 28 -13.89 -6.11 14.57
CA ASN A 28 -12.50 -6.15 14.08
C ASN A 28 -12.14 -7.46 13.36
N HIS A 29 -13.09 -8.37 13.17
CA HIS A 29 -12.81 -9.63 12.49
C HIS A 29 -12.64 -9.45 10.97
N GLU A 30 -13.32 -8.47 10.36
CA GLU A 30 -13.20 -8.15 8.94
C GLU A 30 -11.97 -7.30 8.62
N SER A 31 -11.66 -6.33 9.50
CA SER A 31 -10.48 -5.45 9.36
C SER A 31 -9.18 -6.26 9.41
N ALA A 32 -8.99 -7.12 10.41
CA ALA A 32 -7.79 -7.95 10.51
C ALA A 32 -7.61 -8.88 9.29
N LYS A 33 -8.71 -9.48 8.79
CA LYS A 33 -8.68 -10.33 7.59
C LYS A 33 -8.32 -9.55 6.33
N THR A 34 -8.81 -8.31 6.23
CA THR A 34 -8.56 -7.42 5.11
C THR A 34 -7.12 -6.91 5.11
N PHE A 35 -6.58 -6.50 6.26
CA PHE A 35 -5.16 -6.13 6.41
C PHE A 35 -4.21 -7.29 6.10
N VAL A 36 -4.55 -8.52 6.50
CA VAL A 36 -3.75 -9.71 6.16
C VAL A 36 -3.79 -10.00 4.66
N LYS A 37 -4.98 -9.94 4.02
CA LYS A 37 -5.10 -10.11 2.55
C LYS A 37 -4.30 -9.04 1.80
N ASP A 38 -4.42 -7.79 2.23
CA ASP A 38 -3.72 -6.65 1.65
C ASP A 38 -2.19 -6.80 1.71
N SER A 39 -1.70 -7.16 2.90
CA SER A 39 -0.27 -7.40 3.13
C SER A 39 0.25 -8.54 2.25
N VAL A 40 -0.54 -9.58 2.03
CA VAL A 40 -0.19 -10.70 1.14
C VAL A 40 -0.16 -10.26 -0.33
N ILE A 41 -1.13 -9.48 -0.80
CA ILE A 41 -1.15 -8.93 -2.17
C ILE A 41 0.07 -8.04 -2.40
N THR A 42 0.30 -7.09 -1.50
CA THR A 42 1.47 -6.19 -1.54
C THR A 42 2.78 -6.96 -1.52
N THR A 43 2.90 -8.00 -0.68
CA THR A 43 4.10 -8.84 -0.61
C THR A 43 4.31 -9.62 -1.90
N LYS A 44 3.25 -10.16 -2.51
CA LYS A 44 3.33 -10.85 -3.81
C LYS A 44 3.80 -9.93 -4.92
N ILE A 45 3.27 -8.69 -4.98
CA ILE A 45 3.68 -7.68 -5.96
C ILE A 45 5.17 -7.34 -5.76
N LYS A 46 5.58 -7.02 -4.53
CA LYS A 46 7.00 -6.75 -4.21
C LYS A 46 7.92 -7.93 -4.53
N ALA A 47 7.48 -9.16 -4.27
CA ALA A 47 8.26 -10.36 -4.60
C ALA A 47 8.41 -10.55 -6.12
N LYS A 48 7.36 -10.26 -6.90
CA LYS A 48 7.42 -10.27 -8.37
C LYS A 48 8.36 -9.19 -8.89
N PHE A 49 8.29 -7.99 -8.34
CA PHE A 49 9.20 -6.90 -8.73
C PHE A 49 10.64 -7.23 -8.34
N ALA A 50 10.89 -7.82 -7.16
CA ALA A 50 12.24 -8.17 -6.72
C ALA A 50 12.88 -9.27 -7.58
N LYS A 51 12.05 -10.11 -8.22
CA LYS A 51 12.50 -11.12 -9.19
C LYS A 51 12.75 -10.51 -10.58
N ASP A 52 12.12 -9.39 -10.90
CA ASP A 52 12.25 -8.71 -12.18
C ASP A 52 13.40 -7.70 -12.13
N LYS A 53 14.49 -7.96 -12.86
CA LYS A 53 15.64 -7.04 -12.90
C LYS A 53 15.33 -5.69 -13.56
N GLY A 54 14.21 -5.58 -14.26
CA GLY A 54 13.72 -4.36 -14.88
C GLY A 54 12.86 -3.49 -13.97
N VAL A 55 12.49 -3.96 -12.76
CA VAL A 55 11.65 -3.22 -11.82
C VAL A 55 12.29 -3.16 -10.43
N SER A 56 12.63 -1.97 -9.97
CA SER A 56 13.17 -1.80 -8.63
C SER A 56 12.05 -1.83 -7.58
N ALA A 57 11.76 -3.04 -7.07
CA ALA A 57 10.80 -3.27 -5.99
C ALA A 57 11.07 -2.42 -4.72
N MET A 58 12.30 -1.95 -4.54
CA MET A 58 12.70 -1.15 -3.40
C MET A 58 12.28 0.32 -3.54
N HIS A 59 12.06 0.81 -4.76
CA HIS A 59 11.76 2.22 -5.04
C HIS A 59 10.30 2.47 -5.40
N ILE A 60 9.55 1.41 -5.72
CA ILE A 60 8.12 1.48 -6.01
C ILE A 60 7.34 1.02 -4.78
N LYS A 61 6.55 1.93 -4.24
CA LYS A 61 5.59 1.66 -3.19
C LYS A 61 4.29 1.14 -3.79
N VAL A 62 3.77 0.10 -3.16
CA VAL A 62 2.55 -0.59 -3.52
C VAL A 62 1.65 -0.51 -2.30
N ASP A 63 0.50 0.13 -2.46
CA ASP A 63 -0.58 0.16 -1.48
C ASP A 63 -1.80 -0.49 -2.14
N THR A 64 -2.51 -1.36 -1.43
CA THR A 64 -3.74 -1.95 -1.93
C THR A 64 -4.88 -1.60 -0.98
N ASP A 65 -6.07 -1.36 -1.54
CA ASP A 65 -7.26 -1.04 -0.77
C ASP A 65 -8.13 -2.28 -0.58
N SER A 66 -8.99 -2.27 0.44
CA SER A 66 -9.96 -3.33 0.74
C SER A 66 -10.87 -3.71 -0.45
N ALA A 67 -11.01 -2.81 -1.43
CA ALA A 67 -11.77 -3.02 -2.66
C ALA A 67 -10.96 -3.69 -3.80
N GLY A 68 -9.68 -4.03 -3.56
CA GLY A 68 -8.78 -4.60 -4.56
C GLY A 68 -8.19 -3.56 -5.53
N VAL A 69 -8.22 -2.28 -5.17
CA VAL A 69 -7.58 -1.22 -5.95
C VAL A 69 -6.13 -1.11 -5.52
N VAL A 70 -5.20 -1.29 -6.46
CA VAL A 70 -3.76 -1.20 -6.20
C VAL A 70 -3.28 0.18 -6.64
N GLN A 71 -2.65 0.91 -5.72
CA GLN A 71 -1.99 2.17 -5.98
C GLN A 71 -0.48 1.92 -6.07
N LEU A 72 0.09 2.18 -7.24
CA LEU A 72 1.53 2.12 -7.48
C LEU A 72 2.09 3.54 -7.46
N SER A 73 3.08 3.79 -6.61
CA SER A 73 3.73 5.10 -6.51
C SER A 73 5.23 4.95 -6.33
N GLY A 74 6.00 5.97 -6.70
CA GLY A 74 7.45 5.94 -6.58
C GLY A 74 8.13 6.39 -7.87
N LYS A 75 9.37 5.96 -8.04
CA LYS A 75 10.26 6.42 -9.11
C LYS A 75 10.74 5.24 -9.94
N ALA A 76 10.55 5.30 -11.25
CA ALA A 76 11.06 4.32 -12.20
C ALA A 76 12.12 4.95 -13.11
N LYS A 77 13.11 4.15 -13.52
CA LYS A 77 14.22 4.62 -14.36
C LYS A 77 13.89 4.62 -15.85
N SER A 78 12.80 3.96 -16.25
CA SER A 78 12.38 3.86 -17.64
C SER A 78 10.87 3.67 -17.76
N GLN A 79 10.31 3.99 -18.93
CA GLN A 79 8.89 3.75 -19.18
C GLN A 79 8.57 2.25 -19.18
N ALA A 80 9.49 1.43 -19.68
CA ALA A 80 9.36 -0.03 -19.65
C ALA A 80 9.22 -0.59 -18.22
N GLU A 81 9.91 0.00 -17.25
CA GLU A 81 9.79 -0.37 -15.83
C GLU A 81 8.38 -0.06 -15.29
N ILE A 82 7.80 1.08 -15.67
CA ILE A 82 6.44 1.47 -15.29
C ILE A 82 5.43 0.48 -15.87
N ASP A 83 5.54 0.20 -17.17
CA ASP A 83 4.61 -0.70 -17.87
C ASP A 83 4.67 -2.11 -17.28
N ARG A 84 5.89 -2.61 -16.99
CA ARG A 84 6.10 -3.88 -16.29
C ARG A 84 5.51 -3.90 -14.88
N ALA A 85 5.70 -2.83 -14.11
CA ALA A 85 5.14 -2.73 -12.76
C ALA A 85 3.60 -2.82 -12.79
N VAL A 86 2.96 -2.12 -13.73
CA VAL A 86 1.51 -2.16 -13.93
C VAL A 86 1.05 -3.55 -14.35
N GLU A 87 1.73 -4.19 -15.30
CA GLU A 87 1.41 -5.55 -15.77
C GLU A 87 1.52 -6.59 -14.64
N LEU A 88 2.61 -6.54 -13.88
CA LEU A 88 2.86 -7.43 -12.75
C LEU A 88 1.83 -7.22 -11.62
N ALA A 89 1.43 -5.98 -11.35
CA ALA A 89 0.37 -5.69 -10.39
C ALA A 89 -0.98 -6.25 -10.85
N LYS A 90 -1.36 -6.04 -12.12
CA LYS A 90 -2.59 -6.59 -12.70
C LYS A 90 -2.62 -8.12 -12.73
N SER A 91 -1.46 -8.75 -12.82
CA SER A 91 -1.32 -10.22 -12.82
C SER A 91 -1.61 -10.86 -11.44
N VAL A 92 -1.73 -10.07 -10.37
CA VAL A 92 -2.01 -10.60 -9.03
C VAL A 92 -3.49 -10.83 -8.83
N GLU A 93 -3.86 -12.03 -8.38
CA GLU A 93 -5.23 -12.38 -8.05
C GLU A 93 -5.80 -11.47 -6.95
N GLY A 94 -7.00 -10.95 -7.18
CA GLY A 94 -7.68 -10.01 -6.27
C GLY A 94 -7.51 -8.53 -6.64
N VAL A 95 -6.75 -8.22 -7.70
CA VAL A 95 -6.62 -6.86 -8.22
C VAL A 95 -7.79 -6.52 -9.15
N THR A 96 -8.57 -5.52 -8.74
CA THR A 96 -9.72 -4.99 -9.47
C THR A 96 -9.31 -3.84 -10.38
N SER A 97 -8.41 -2.97 -9.90
CA SER A 97 -7.93 -1.80 -10.64
C SER A 97 -6.51 -1.43 -10.21
N VAL A 98 -5.76 -0.77 -11.10
CA VAL A 98 -4.41 -0.30 -10.83
C VAL A 98 -4.33 1.19 -11.15
N ASP A 99 -4.08 2.00 -10.11
CA ASP A 99 -3.80 3.44 -10.20
C ASP A 99 -2.28 3.61 -10.28
N ASN A 100 -1.80 4.03 -11.45
CA ASN A 100 -0.38 4.25 -11.70
C ASN A 100 -0.01 5.71 -11.41
N ARG A 101 0.76 5.93 -10.34
CA ARG A 101 1.35 7.22 -9.95
C ARG A 101 2.87 7.16 -9.90
N ILE A 102 3.47 6.22 -10.62
CA ILE A 102 4.92 6.13 -10.74
C ILE A 102 5.41 7.28 -11.62
N THR A 103 6.41 8.00 -11.14
CA THR A 103 7.07 9.05 -11.91
C THR A 103 8.32 8.52 -12.58
N LEU A 104 8.56 8.96 -13.81
CA LEU A 104 9.83 8.72 -14.49
C LEU A 104 10.89 9.58 -13.81
N ASP A 105 11.85 8.91 -13.17
CA ASP A 105 13.05 9.55 -12.65
C ASP A 105 14.05 9.63 -13.81
N MET A 106 14.00 10.76 -14.51
CA MET A 106 14.97 11.11 -15.55
C MET A 106 16.30 11.52 -14.87
N ALA A 107 16.91 10.61 -14.13
CA ALA A 107 18.27 10.81 -13.63
C ALA A 107 19.24 10.50 -14.78
N HIS A 108 19.85 11.57 -15.31
CA HIS A 108 20.92 11.55 -16.31
C HIS A 108 22.25 11.17 -15.66
#